data_AF-A0A1A2MJD9-F1
#
_entry.id   AF-A0A1A2MJD9-F1
#
_cell.length_a   1.000
_cell.length_b   1.000
_cell.length_c   1.000
_cell.angle_alpha   90.00
_cell.angle_beta   90.00
_cell.angle_gamma   90.00
#
_symmetry.space_group_name_H-M   'P 1'
#
loop_
_entity.id
_entity.type
_entity.pdbx_description
1 polymer ?
#
loop_
_entity_poly.entity_id
_entity_poly.type
_entity_poly.pdbx_seq_one_letter_code
_entity_poly.pdbx_strand_id
1 'polypeptide(L)'
;MTQTPSPAEATPTAESARDALLALRGELAKAVVGQEGVVSGLVIALLCRGHVLLEGVPGVAKTLLVRALAAALRLEFKRVQFTPDLMPGDVTGSLVYDARTAAFTFRPGPVFTNLLLADEINRTPPKTQAALLEAMEERQVSVEGVAQPLPDPFIVAATQNPVEYEGTYQLPEAQLDRFLLKLNVTLPPRDSEIAILGRHAHGFDPRDLSAIKPVAGPAELAAGRDAVRQVLVADEVLGYIVDIVGATRSSPALQLGVSPRGATALLATARSWAWLSGRNYVTPDDVKAMARPTLRHRVMLRPEAELEGATPDGVLDGILASVPVPR
;
A
#
# COMPACT_ATOMS: atom_id res chain seq x y z
N MET A 1 -20.87 -20.17 -39.60
CA MET A 1 -20.28 -18.93 -39.08
C MET A 1 -19.10 -19.32 -38.22
N THR A 2 -17.92 -19.34 -38.83
CA THR A 2 -16.63 -19.59 -38.18
C THR A 2 -16.32 -18.42 -37.24
N GLN A 3 -16.38 -18.65 -35.93
CA GLN A 3 -15.88 -17.70 -34.95
C GLN A 3 -14.37 -17.59 -35.11
N THR A 4 -13.93 -16.41 -35.54
CA THR A 4 -12.53 -15.99 -35.50
C THR A 4 -12.07 -16.02 -34.04
N PRO A 5 -10.95 -16.68 -33.69
CA PRO A 5 -10.42 -16.61 -32.34
C PRO A 5 -10.04 -15.16 -32.03
N SER A 6 -10.48 -14.66 -30.87
CA SER A 6 -10.06 -13.39 -30.29
C SER A 6 -8.52 -13.32 -30.25
N PRO A 7 -7.88 -12.18 -30.57
CA PRO A 7 -6.43 -12.09 -30.52
C PRO A 7 -5.98 -12.40 -29.09
N ALA A 8 -5.14 -13.42 -28.93
CA ALA A 8 -4.49 -13.70 -27.66
C ALA A 8 -3.75 -12.44 -27.23
N GLU A 9 -4.17 -11.82 -26.13
CA GLU A 9 -3.41 -10.73 -25.52
C GLU A 9 -2.01 -11.29 -25.21
N ALA A 10 -1.01 -10.80 -25.94
CA ALA A 10 0.37 -11.23 -25.75
C ALA A 10 0.78 -10.95 -24.30
N THR A 11 1.31 -11.94 -23.61
CA THR A 11 1.80 -11.77 -22.24
C THR A 11 2.87 -10.68 -22.23
N PRO A 12 2.72 -9.62 -21.42
CA PRO A 12 3.67 -8.50 -21.43
C PRO A 12 5.05 -8.97 -20.98
N THR A 13 6.09 -8.48 -21.67
CA THR A 13 7.47 -8.68 -21.25
C THR A 13 7.78 -7.88 -19.98
N ALA A 14 8.86 -8.23 -19.28
CA ALA A 14 9.31 -7.46 -18.10
C ALA A 14 9.57 -5.98 -18.45
N GLU A 15 10.16 -5.68 -19.61
CA GLU A 15 10.45 -4.32 -20.03
C GLU A 15 9.18 -3.54 -20.34
N SER A 16 8.27 -4.10 -21.14
CA SER A 16 6.99 -3.46 -21.45
C SER A 16 6.13 -3.25 -20.19
N ALA A 17 6.16 -4.20 -19.25
CA ALA A 17 5.48 -4.07 -17.97
C ALA A 17 6.08 -2.94 -17.13
N ARG A 18 7.42 -2.82 -17.07
CA ARG A 18 8.09 -1.73 -16.37
C ARG A 18 7.70 -0.37 -16.97
N ASP A 19 7.75 -0.23 -18.29
CA ASP A 19 7.41 1.02 -18.97
C ASP A 19 5.96 1.43 -18.73
N ALA A 20 5.03 0.47 -18.79
CA ALA A 20 3.62 0.67 -18.47
C ALA A 20 3.40 1.13 -17.02
N LEU A 21 4.13 0.55 -16.06
CA LEU A 21 4.05 0.94 -14.65
C LEU A 21 4.70 2.30 -14.37
N LEU A 22 5.78 2.65 -15.08
CA LEU A 22 6.39 3.98 -15.00
C LEU A 22 5.48 5.07 -15.59
N ALA A 23 4.69 4.73 -16.61
CA ALA A 23 3.71 5.63 -17.20
C ALA A 23 2.57 6.01 -16.24
N LEU A 24 2.30 5.21 -15.20
CA LEU A 24 1.27 5.50 -14.19
C LEU A 24 1.48 6.86 -13.52
N ARG A 25 2.74 7.25 -13.27
CA ARG A 25 3.04 8.55 -12.67
C ARG A 25 2.53 9.69 -13.54
N GLY A 26 2.76 9.61 -14.86
CA GLY A 26 2.31 10.62 -15.82
C GLY A 26 0.79 10.67 -15.94
N GLU A 27 0.12 9.52 -15.92
CA GLU A 27 -1.34 9.46 -15.93
C GLU A 27 -1.94 10.04 -14.64
N LEU A 28 -1.43 9.64 -13.48
CA LEU A 28 -1.93 10.10 -12.18
C LEU A 28 -1.67 11.59 -11.95
N ALA A 29 -0.59 12.13 -12.54
CA ALA A 29 -0.31 13.56 -12.49
C ALA A 29 -1.42 14.43 -13.10
N LYS A 30 -2.29 13.86 -13.96
CA LYS A 30 -3.46 14.57 -14.51
C LYS A 30 -4.54 14.85 -13.47
N ALA A 31 -4.66 14.01 -12.44
CA ALA A 31 -5.67 14.15 -11.38
C ALA A 31 -5.06 14.60 -10.04
N VAL A 32 -3.85 14.16 -9.71
CA VAL A 32 -3.20 14.39 -8.41
C VAL A 32 -1.89 15.15 -8.60
N VAL A 33 -1.66 16.18 -7.80
CA VAL A 33 -0.45 17.02 -7.87
C VAL A 33 0.45 16.75 -6.66
N GLY A 34 1.75 16.60 -6.89
CA GLY A 34 2.76 16.59 -5.82
C GLY A 34 2.83 15.31 -4.97
N GLN A 35 2.28 14.19 -5.42
CA GLN A 35 2.22 12.93 -4.67
C GLN A 35 3.06 11.79 -5.30
N GLU A 36 4.14 12.13 -6.03
CA GLU A 36 4.93 11.15 -6.77
C GLU A 36 5.51 10.03 -5.90
N GLY A 37 6.02 10.35 -4.71
CA GLY A 37 6.55 9.36 -3.78
C GLY A 37 5.48 8.37 -3.30
N VAL A 38 4.25 8.84 -3.07
CA VAL A 38 3.13 8.00 -2.65
C VAL A 38 2.69 7.09 -3.80
N VAL A 39 2.66 7.61 -5.03
CA VAL A 39 2.39 6.81 -6.24
C VAL A 39 3.41 5.67 -6.38
N SER A 40 4.71 5.97 -6.31
CA SER A 40 5.75 4.95 -6.39
C SER A 40 5.61 3.90 -5.29
N GLY A 41 5.31 4.32 -4.06
CA GLY A 41 5.05 3.40 -2.94
C GLY A 41 3.85 2.47 -3.19
N LEU A 42 2.75 2.99 -3.76
CA LEU A 42 1.58 2.17 -4.11
C LEU A 42 1.90 1.16 -5.22
N VAL A 43 2.67 1.54 -6.24
CA VAL A 43 3.12 0.62 -7.30
C VAL A 43 4.03 -0.47 -6.73
N ILE A 44 4.96 -0.11 -5.84
CA ILE A 44 5.80 -1.10 -5.14
C ILE A 44 4.95 -2.06 -4.31
N ALA A 45 3.94 -1.56 -3.61
CA ALA A 45 3.03 -2.42 -2.87
C ALA A 45 2.29 -3.41 -3.78
N LEU A 46 1.84 -2.96 -4.96
CA LEU A 46 1.25 -3.82 -6.01
C LEU A 46 2.21 -4.93 -6.49
N LEU A 47 3.48 -4.60 -6.70
CA LEU A 47 4.53 -5.53 -7.10
C LEU A 47 4.92 -6.51 -5.97
N CYS A 48 4.87 -6.07 -4.72
CA CYS A 48 5.15 -6.91 -3.55
C CYS A 48 3.92 -7.67 -3.04
N ARG A 49 2.73 -7.45 -3.63
CA ARG A 49 1.43 -7.89 -3.12
C ARG A 49 1.18 -7.43 -1.67
N GLY A 50 1.75 -6.31 -1.25
CA GLY A 50 1.64 -5.78 0.10
C GLY A 50 0.53 -4.75 0.26
N HIS A 51 0.06 -4.57 1.49
CA HIS A 51 -0.93 -3.55 1.82
C HIS A 51 -0.24 -2.25 2.25
N VAL A 52 -0.93 -1.12 2.12
CA VAL A 52 -0.37 0.21 2.40
C VAL A 52 -1.19 0.94 3.44
N LEU A 53 -0.51 1.59 4.36
CA LEU A 53 -1.06 2.53 5.31
C LEU A 53 -0.75 3.96 4.85
N LEU A 54 -1.78 4.74 4.52
CA LEU A 54 -1.69 6.12 4.10
C LEU A 54 -1.99 7.04 5.28
N GLU A 55 -0.95 7.63 5.85
CA GLU A 55 -1.08 8.58 6.95
C GLU A 55 -1.01 10.01 6.43
N GLY A 56 -1.96 10.85 6.84
CA GLY A 56 -1.95 12.27 6.46
C GLY A 56 -3.21 12.98 6.90
N VAL A 57 -3.17 14.31 6.92
CA VAL A 57 -4.32 15.12 7.33
C VAL A 57 -5.49 14.98 6.34
N PRO A 58 -6.73 15.31 6.73
CA PRO A 58 -7.86 15.36 5.81
C PRO A 58 -7.59 16.31 4.63
N GLY A 59 -8.16 16.00 3.46
CA GLY A 59 -8.09 16.88 2.29
C GLY A 59 -6.88 16.71 1.37
N VAL A 60 -5.89 15.88 1.72
CA VAL A 60 -4.69 15.65 0.87
C VAL A 60 -4.90 14.64 -0.29
N ALA A 61 -6.11 14.59 -0.83
CA ALA A 61 -6.48 13.80 -2.01
C ALA A 61 -6.19 12.28 -1.97
N LYS A 62 -6.06 11.67 -0.77
CA LYS A 62 -5.83 10.21 -0.59
C LYS A 62 -6.82 9.35 -1.37
N THR A 63 -8.11 9.65 -1.24
CA THR A 63 -9.19 8.93 -1.94
C THR A 63 -9.08 9.08 -3.46
N LEU A 64 -8.78 10.29 -3.94
CA LEU A 64 -8.62 10.56 -5.37
C LEU A 64 -7.44 9.78 -5.95
N LEU A 65 -6.31 9.77 -5.24
CA LEU A 65 -5.11 9.05 -5.63
C LEU A 65 -5.36 7.56 -5.82
N VAL A 66 -5.96 6.90 -4.83
CA VAL A 66 -6.23 5.46 -4.88
C VAL A 66 -7.25 5.13 -5.97
N ARG A 67 -8.30 5.96 -6.13
CA ARG A 67 -9.30 5.76 -7.20
C ARG A 67 -8.72 5.97 -8.60
N ALA A 68 -7.88 6.99 -8.78
CA ALA A 68 -7.19 7.24 -10.06
C ALA A 68 -6.20 6.12 -10.39
N LEU A 69 -5.52 5.57 -9.38
CA LEU A 69 -4.62 4.42 -9.55
C LEU A 69 -5.38 3.19 -10.04
N ALA A 70 -6.54 2.87 -9.46
CA ALA A 70 -7.37 1.76 -9.93
C ALA A 70 -7.82 1.96 -11.39
N ALA A 71 -8.25 3.16 -11.75
CA ALA A 71 -8.64 3.49 -13.13
C ALA A 71 -7.47 3.34 -14.11
N ALA A 72 -6.27 3.81 -13.74
CA ALA A 72 -5.07 3.71 -14.55
C ALA A 72 -4.55 2.26 -14.71
N LEU A 73 -4.93 1.36 -13.80
CA LEU A 73 -4.54 -0.05 -13.76
C LEU A 73 -5.64 -1.04 -14.20
N ARG A 74 -6.80 -0.57 -14.67
CA ARG A 74 -7.97 -1.43 -14.96
C ARG A 74 -8.34 -2.37 -13.79
N LEU A 75 -8.22 -1.89 -12.56
CA LEU A 75 -8.54 -2.65 -11.37
C LEU A 75 -9.93 -2.30 -10.85
N GLU A 76 -10.63 -3.30 -10.33
CA GLU A 76 -11.83 -3.02 -9.55
C GLU A 76 -11.45 -2.25 -8.29
N PHE A 77 -12.26 -1.25 -7.97
CA PHE A 77 -12.08 -0.39 -6.81
C PHE A 77 -13.33 -0.39 -5.95
N LYS A 78 -13.14 -0.57 -4.64
CA LYS A 78 -14.16 -0.28 -3.64
C LYS A 78 -13.61 0.60 -2.54
N ARG A 79 -14.50 1.40 -1.96
CA ARG A 79 -14.21 2.27 -0.83
C ARG A 79 -15.11 1.89 0.33
N VAL A 80 -14.52 1.80 1.52
CA VAL A 80 -15.24 1.61 2.77
C VAL A 80 -14.79 2.70 3.73
N GLN A 81 -15.77 3.38 4.33
CA GLN A 81 -15.53 4.29 5.42
C GLN A 81 -15.62 3.49 6.72
N PHE A 82 -14.55 3.49 7.50
CA PHE A 82 -14.54 2.85 8.81
C PHE A 82 -15.20 3.79 9.80
N THR A 83 -16.33 3.35 10.36
CA THR A 83 -17.13 4.08 11.35
C THR A 83 -17.24 3.23 12.63
N PRO A 84 -17.60 3.84 13.78
CA PRO A 84 -17.67 3.12 15.06
C PRO A 84 -18.69 1.97 15.08
N ASP A 85 -19.70 2.04 14.22
CA ASP A 85 -20.80 1.09 14.08
C ASP A 85 -20.57 0.00 13.02
N LEU A 86 -19.49 0.10 12.25
CA LEU A 86 -19.18 -0.85 11.17
C LEU A 86 -18.92 -2.25 11.74
N MET A 87 -19.67 -3.25 11.25
CA MET A 87 -19.54 -4.65 11.69
C MET A 87 -18.58 -5.44 10.80
N PRO A 88 -17.98 -6.53 11.30
CA PRO A 88 -17.13 -7.41 10.49
C PRO A 88 -17.76 -7.85 9.17
N GLY A 89 -19.04 -8.26 9.21
CA GLY A 89 -19.79 -8.70 8.02
C GLY A 89 -20.05 -7.60 6.99
N ASP A 90 -19.99 -6.32 7.36
CA ASP A 90 -20.09 -5.21 6.41
C ASP A 90 -18.81 -5.07 5.58
N VAL A 91 -17.69 -5.62 6.05
CA VAL A 91 -16.39 -5.63 5.37
C VAL A 91 -16.18 -6.93 4.61
N THR A 92 -16.38 -8.07 5.27
CA THR A 92 -16.12 -9.40 4.72
C THR A 92 -17.29 -9.98 3.93
N GLY A 93 -18.49 -9.45 4.12
CA GLY A 93 -19.73 -9.99 3.55
C GLY A 93 -20.52 -10.81 4.56
N SER A 94 -21.76 -11.12 4.21
CA SER A 94 -22.68 -11.83 5.09
C SER A 94 -23.61 -12.75 4.31
N LEU A 95 -24.17 -13.74 5.01
CA LEU A 95 -25.24 -14.57 4.49
C LEU A 95 -26.56 -13.83 4.62
N VAL A 96 -27.23 -13.63 3.49
CA VAL A 96 -28.55 -13.01 3.43
C VAL A 96 -29.57 -14.07 3.05
N TYR A 97 -30.63 -14.18 3.85
CA TYR A 97 -31.75 -15.06 3.55
C TYR A 97 -32.53 -14.53 2.34
N ASP A 98 -32.58 -15.31 1.25
CA ASP A 98 -33.42 -15.01 0.10
C ASP A 98 -34.77 -15.71 0.27
N ALA A 99 -35.81 -14.91 0.57
CA ALA A 99 -37.16 -15.39 0.76
C ALA A 99 -37.76 -16.10 -0.47
N ARG A 100 -37.24 -15.85 -1.68
CA ARG A 100 -37.72 -16.52 -2.91
C ARG A 100 -37.21 -17.94 -3.03
N THR A 101 -35.98 -18.21 -2.59
CA THR A 101 -35.34 -19.53 -2.68
C THR A 101 -35.36 -20.28 -1.35
N ALA A 102 -35.80 -19.63 -0.27
CA ALA A 102 -35.73 -20.12 1.10
C ALA A 102 -34.31 -20.57 1.51
N ALA A 103 -33.29 -19.91 0.95
CA ALA A 103 -31.89 -20.27 1.14
C ALA A 103 -31.06 -19.06 1.61
N PHE A 104 -30.02 -19.34 2.39
CA PHE A 104 -29.01 -18.35 2.72
C PHE A 104 -28.03 -18.20 1.55
N THR A 105 -27.93 -16.99 1.02
CA THR A 105 -27.04 -16.65 -0.10
C THR A 105 -25.93 -15.73 0.39
N PHE A 106 -24.69 -16.04 0.02
CA PHE A 106 -23.56 -15.19 0.37
C PHE A 106 -23.59 -13.90 -0.45
N ARG A 107 -23.56 -12.77 0.25
CA ARG A 107 -23.36 -11.45 -0.34
C ARG A 107 -21.93 -11.00 -0.07
N PRO A 108 -21.07 -10.93 -1.11
CA PRO A 108 -19.68 -10.52 -0.95
C PRO A 108 -19.58 -9.11 -0.38
N GLY A 109 -18.71 -8.96 0.61
CA GLY A 109 -18.36 -7.66 1.16
C GLY A 109 -17.50 -6.82 0.22
N PRO A 110 -17.17 -5.59 0.62
CA PRO A 110 -16.30 -4.70 -0.12
C PRO A 110 -14.85 -5.20 -0.27
N VAL A 111 -14.38 -6.15 0.56
CA VAL A 111 -13.05 -6.78 0.37
C VAL A 111 -12.92 -7.57 -0.93
N PHE A 112 -14.03 -7.99 -1.53
CA PHE A 112 -14.03 -8.64 -2.85
C PHE A 112 -13.89 -7.59 -3.95
N THR A 113 -12.67 -7.09 -4.12
CA THR A 113 -12.25 -6.13 -5.15
C THR A 113 -10.73 -6.25 -5.35
N ASN A 114 -10.15 -5.56 -6.33
CA ASN A 114 -8.69 -5.56 -6.50
C ASN A 114 -8.00 -4.52 -5.61
N LEU A 115 -8.59 -3.32 -5.50
CA LEU A 115 -8.06 -2.21 -4.72
C LEU A 115 -9.13 -1.70 -3.75
N LEU A 116 -8.95 -1.99 -2.47
CA LEU A 116 -9.81 -1.52 -1.39
C LEU A 116 -9.21 -0.29 -0.72
N LEU A 117 -9.94 0.83 -0.73
CA LEU A 117 -9.66 1.96 0.13
C LEU A 117 -10.43 1.79 1.46
N ALA A 118 -9.70 1.58 2.55
CA ALA A 118 -10.26 1.52 3.90
C ALA A 118 -10.00 2.86 4.61
N ASP A 119 -10.94 3.79 4.50
CA ASP A 119 -10.78 5.13 5.06
C ASP A 119 -10.99 5.15 6.57
N GLU A 120 -10.06 5.78 7.31
CA GLU A 120 -10.10 5.98 8.76
C GLU A 120 -10.20 4.67 9.56
N ILE A 121 -9.34 3.71 9.24
CA ILE A 121 -9.33 2.36 9.87
C ILE A 121 -9.28 2.40 11.40
N ASN A 122 -8.72 3.47 11.97
CA ASN A 122 -8.65 3.72 13.40
C ASN A 122 -9.97 4.21 14.03
N ARG A 123 -11.07 4.37 13.30
CA ARG A 123 -12.38 4.78 13.86
C ARG A 123 -13.34 3.63 14.18
N THR A 124 -12.94 2.40 13.90
CA THR A 124 -13.78 1.21 14.10
C THR A 124 -13.22 0.31 15.20
N PRO A 125 -14.07 -0.40 15.97
CA PRO A 125 -13.60 -1.32 17.01
C PRO A 125 -12.64 -2.41 16.50
N PRO A 126 -11.79 -2.95 17.40
CA PRO A 126 -10.78 -3.96 17.05
C PRO A 126 -11.30 -5.22 16.32
N LYS A 127 -12.57 -5.61 16.56
CA LYS A 127 -13.16 -6.80 15.92
C LYS A 127 -13.30 -6.64 14.40
N THR A 128 -13.73 -5.48 13.93
CA THR A 128 -13.89 -5.23 12.49
C THR A 128 -12.54 -4.95 11.82
N GLN A 129 -11.61 -4.30 12.55
CA GLN A 129 -10.21 -4.18 12.10
C GLN A 129 -9.60 -5.57 11.89
N ALA A 130 -9.78 -6.49 12.84
CA ALA A 130 -9.30 -7.86 12.73
C ALA A 130 -9.85 -8.60 11.51
N ALA A 131 -11.13 -8.43 11.19
CA ALA A 131 -11.76 -9.06 10.01
C ALA A 131 -11.13 -8.59 8.69
N LEU A 132 -10.82 -7.29 8.57
CA LEU A 132 -10.08 -6.77 7.41
C LEU A 132 -8.65 -7.33 7.35
N LEU A 133 -7.95 -7.37 8.49
CA LEU A 133 -6.56 -7.83 8.58
C LEU A 133 -6.42 -9.34 8.31
N GLU A 134 -7.40 -10.13 8.69
CA GLU A 134 -7.50 -11.56 8.35
C GLU A 134 -7.63 -11.72 6.84
N ALA A 135 -8.55 -10.97 6.20
CA ALA A 135 -8.70 -10.97 4.75
C ALA A 135 -7.42 -10.53 4.00
N MET A 136 -6.66 -9.60 4.58
CA MET A 136 -5.35 -9.16 4.06
C MET A 136 -4.31 -10.27 4.12
N GLU A 137 -4.20 -10.97 5.24
CA GLU A 137 -3.17 -12.00 5.45
C GLU A 137 -3.51 -13.30 4.69
N GLU A 138 -4.75 -13.77 4.80
CA GLU A 138 -5.20 -15.04 4.23
C GLU A 138 -5.58 -14.93 2.75
N ARG A 139 -5.83 -13.71 2.24
CA ARG A 139 -6.31 -13.44 0.87
C ARG A 139 -7.59 -14.19 0.50
N GLN A 140 -8.38 -14.52 1.51
CA GLN A 140 -9.69 -15.15 1.40
C GLN A 140 -10.54 -14.74 2.59
N VAL A 141 -11.84 -14.95 2.50
CA VAL A 141 -12.78 -14.80 3.62
C VAL A 141 -13.42 -16.15 3.89
N SER A 142 -13.41 -16.58 5.14
CA SER A 142 -14.13 -17.79 5.56
C SER A 142 -15.56 -17.46 5.97
N VAL A 143 -16.54 -18.10 5.34
CA VAL A 143 -17.97 -17.92 5.62
C VAL A 143 -18.59 -19.30 5.85
N GLU A 144 -19.10 -19.57 7.06
CA GLU A 144 -19.66 -20.89 7.45
C GLU A 144 -18.73 -22.07 7.10
N GLY A 145 -17.42 -21.90 7.32
CA GLY A 145 -16.41 -22.91 7.03
C GLY A 145 -16.03 -23.06 5.55
N VAL A 146 -16.62 -22.27 4.64
CA VAL A 146 -16.27 -22.24 3.21
C VAL A 146 -15.36 -21.05 2.93
N ALA A 147 -14.19 -21.32 2.36
CA ALA A 147 -13.24 -20.29 1.97
C ALA A 147 -13.65 -19.64 0.64
N GLN A 148 -13.77 -18.31 0.65
CA GLN A 148 -14.08 -17.49 -0.52
C GLN A 148 -12.82 -16.71 -0.92
N PRO A 149 -12.15 -17.06 -2.04
CA PRO A 149 -10.90 -16.40 -2.43
C PRO A 149 -11.14 -14.95 -2.84
N LEU A 150 -10.20 -14.07 -2.49
CA LEU A 150 -10.20 -12.69 -2.97
C LEU A 150 -9.58 -12.59 -4.38
N PRO A 151 -9.94 -11.55 -5.17
CA PRO A 151 -9.34 -11.33 -6.49
C PRO A 151 -7.81 -11.20 -6.43
N ASP A 152 -7.10 -11.55 -7.51
CA ASP A 152 -5.67 -11.24 -7.66
C ASP A 152 -5.48 -10.25 -8.83
N PRO A 153 -4.84 -9.10 -8.61
CA PRO A 153 -4.29 -8.59 -7.35
C PRO A 153 -5.37 -8.19 -6.34
N PHE A 154 -5.11 -8.37 -5.04
CA PHE A 154 -5.85 -7.75 -3.93
C PHE A 154 -4.92 -6.93 -3.05
N ILE A 155 -5.21 -5.65 -2.91
CA ILE A 155 -4.50 -4.71 -2.04
C ILE A 155 -5.49 -3.84 -1.26
N VAL A 156 -5.08 -3.51 -0.05
CA VAL A 156 -5.77 -2.58 0.84
C VAL A 156 -4.88 -1.36 0.99
N ALA A 157 -5.41 -0.19 0.66
CA ALA A 157 -4.88 1.10 1.05
C ALA A 157 -5.73 1.61 2.23
N ALA A 158 -5.23 1.43 3.45
CA ALA A 158 -5.90 1.93 4.65
C ALA A 158 -5.46 3.37 4.93
N THR A 159 -6.37 4.25 5.33
CA THR A 159 -6.01 5.61 5.74
C THR A 159 -6.13 5.79 7.25
N GLN A 160 -5.22 6.59 7.81
CA GLN A 160 -5.28 7.04 9.19
C GLN A 160 -5.14 8.56 9.25
N ASN A 161 -5.89 9.18 10.14
CA ASN A 161 -5.75 10.60 10.48
C ASN A 161 -5.02 10.72 11.82
N PRO A 162 -3.82 11.33 11.87
CA PRO A 162 -3.04 11.41 13.11
C PRO A 162 -3.58 12.39 14.14
N VAL A 163 -4.52 13.28 13.77
CA VAL A 163 -4.98 14.40 14.61
C VAL A 163 -6.24 14.07 15.42
N GLU A 164 -6.97 13.02 15.06
CA GLU A 164 -8.21 12.63 15.75
C GLU A 164 -7.93 11.72 16.95
N TYR A 165 -7.98 12.30 18.15
CA TYR A 165 -7.80 11.57 19.41
C TYR A 165 -9.12 11.06 20.02
N GLU A 166 -10.26 11.66 19.65
CA GLU A 166 -11.57 11.28 20.20
C GLU A 166 -12.20 10.15 19.39
N GLY A 167 -12.55 9.04 20.05
CA GLY A 167 -13.25 7.91 19.42
C GLY A 167 -12.40 7.07 18.47
N THR A 168 -11.07 7.09 18.61
CA THR A 168 -10.16 6.26 17.81
C THR A 168 -9.61 5.06 18.57
N TYR A 169 -9.44 3.96 17.84
CA TYR A 169 -8.84 2.71 18.26
C TYR A 169 -7.52 2.53 17.52
N GLN A 170 -6.41 2.71 18.24
CA GLN A 170 -5.08 2.49 17.69
C GLN A 170 -4.92 1.04 17.25
N LEU A 171 -4.33 0.85 16.06
CA LEU A 171 -3.96 -0.47 15.57
C LEU A 171 -2.77 -0.97 16.40
N PRO A 172 -2.87 -2.13 17.07
CA PRO A 172 -1.73 -2.74 17.74
C PRO A 172 -0.56 -2.99 16.79
N GLU A 173 0.66 -3.06 17.33
CA GLU A 173 1.88 -3.13 16.52
C GLU A 173 1.95 -4.40 15.67
N ALA A 174 1.43 -5.51 16.21
CA ALA A 174 1.28 -6.77 15.48
C ALA A 174 0.34 -6.65 14.27
N GLN A 175 -0.59 -5.70 14.29
CA GLN A 175 -1.50 -5.39 13.18
C GLN A 175 -0.86 -4.42 12.20
N LEU A 176 -0.15 -3.39 12.68
CA LEU A 176 0.62 -2.49 11.82
C LEU A 176 1.68 -3.23 11.00
N ASP A 177 2.34 -4.24 11.57
CA ASP A 177 3.36 -5.05 10.87
C ASP A 177 2.80 -5.75 9.61
N ARG A 178 1.46 -5.89 9.50
CA ARG A 178 0.78 -6.44 8.32
C ARG A 178 0.80 -5.52 7.10
N PHE A 179 0.94 -4.22 7.29
CA PHE A 179 1.11 -3.28 6.20
C PHE A 179 2.55 -3.31 5.69
N LEU A 180 2.74 -3.47 4.39
CA LEU A 180 4.09 -3.46 3.80
C LEU A 180 4.73 -2.09 3.95
N LEU A 181 3.99 -1.03 3.61
CA LEU A 181 4.46 0.34 3.62
C LEU A 181 3.54 1.24 4.45
N LYS A 182 4.11 2.17 5.19
CA LYS A 182 3.43 3.36 5.71
C LYS A 182 3.92 4.57 4.91
N LEU A 183 3.03 5.16 4.11
CA LEU A 183 3.31 6.31 3.26
C LEU A 183 2.68 7.55 3.88
N ASN A 184 3.50 8.57 4.10
CA ASN A 184 3.01 9.84 4.62
C ASN A 184 2.58 10.73 3.44
N VAL A 185 1.35 11.22 3.50
CA VAL A 185 0.74 12.11 2.52
C VAL A 185 0.70 13.50 3.14
N THR A 186 1.72 14.30 2.85
CA THR A 186 1.87 15.65 3.41
C THR A 186 1.02 16.66 2.64
N LEU A 187 0.80 17.82 3.26
CA LEU A 187 0.25 18.96 2.55
C LEU A 187 1.13 19.31 1.34
N PRO A 188 0.53 19.66 0.20
CA PRO A 188 1.29 20.04 -0.98
C PRO A 188 2.08 21.32 -0.68
N PRO A 189 3.29 21.48 -1.26
CA PRO A 189 3.98 22.76 -1.23
C PRO A 189 3.17 23.82 -1.99
N ARG A 190 3.44 25.10 -1.72
CA ARG A 190 2.72 26.25 -2.28
C ARG A 190 2.43 26.14 -3.77
N ASP A 191 3.42 25.80 -4.59
CA ASP A 191 3.26 25.79 -6.05
C ASP A 191 2.36 24.62 -6.52
N SER A 192 2.44 23.48 -5.83
CA SER A 192 1.51 22.36 -6.04
C SER A 192 0.09 22.72 -5.62
N GLU A 193 -0.07 23.47 -4.53
CA GLU A 193 -1.38 23.94 -4.06
C GLU A 193 -1.99 24.96 -5.03
N ILE A 194 -1.20 25.90 -5.56
CA ILE A 194 -1.62 26.82 -6.62
C ILE A 194 -2.05 26.03 -7.86
N ALA A 195 -1.32 24.99 -8.25
CA ALA A 195 -1.70 24.16 -9.40
C ALA A 195 -3.02 23.41 -9.16
N ILE A 196 -3.28 22.92 -7.95
CA ILE A 196 -4.55 22.31 -7.56
C ILE A 196 -5.69 23.32 -7.67
N LEU A 197 -5.54 24.50 -7.06
CA LEU A 197 -6.53 25.58 -7.13
C LEU A 197 -6.79 26.02 -8.59
N GLY A 198 -5.72 26.13 -9.38
CA GLY A 198 -5.78 26.41 -10.80
C GLY A 198 -6.64 25.39 -11.54
N ARG A 199 -6.42 24.09 -11.35
CA ARG A 199 -7.24 23.05 -11.98
C ARG A 199 -8.73 23.17 -11.62
N HIS A 200 -9.03 23.38 -10.34
CA HIS A 200 -10.41 23.57 -9.88
C HIS A 200 -11.06 24.82 -10.48
N ALA A 201 -10.33 25.93 -10.55
CA ALA A 201 -10.81 27.17 -11.18
C ALA A 201 -11.12 26.98 -12.68
N HIS A 202 -10.41 26.07 -13.36
CA HIS A 202 -10.65 25.72 -14.77
C HIS A 202 -11.60 24.52 -14.95
N GLY A 203 -12.36 24.15 -13.92
CA GLY A 203 -13.45 23.18 -14.03
C GLY A 203 -13.07 21.71 -13.83
N PHE A 204 -11.90 21.41 -13.25
CA PHE A 204 -11.56 20.04 -12.85
C PHE A 204 -12.53 19.52 -11.78
N ASP A 205 -13.22 18.42 -12.07
CA ASP A 205 -14.00 17.66 -11.10
C ASP A 205 -13.20 16.42 -10.64
N PRO A 206 -12.80 16.33 -9.36
CA PRO A 206 -12.15 15.13 -8.83
C PRO A 206 -12.94 13.84 -9.03
N ARG A 207 -14.26 13.92 -9.17
CA ARG A 207 -15.13 12.75 -9.41
C ARG A 207 -15.04 12.24 -10.83
N ASP A 208 -14.67 13.09 -11.78
CA ASP A 208 -14.47 12.71 -13.17
C ASP A 208 -13.04 12.25 -13.42
N LEU A 209 -12.88 10.96 -13.70
CA LEU A 209 -11.61 10.34 -14.06
C LEU A 209 -11.52 10.01 -15.56
N SER A 210 -12.41 10.57 -16.39
CA SER A 210 -12.43 10.34 -17.84
C SER A 210 -11.10 10.69 -18.54
N ALA A 211 -10.34 11.63 -17.99
CA ALA A 211 -9.03 12.03 -18.50
C ALA A 211 -7.91 11.01 -18.19
N ILE A 212 -8.12 10.10 -17.24
CA ILE A 212 -7.18 9.04 -16.87
C ILE A 212 -7.33 7.89 -17.85
N LYS A 213 -6.25 7.57 -18.58
CA LYS A 213 -6.24 6.43 -19.50
C LYS A 213 -5.62 5.23 -18.80
N PRO A 214 -6.20 4.02 -18.95
CA PRO A 214 -5.56 2.84 -18.41
C PRO A 214 -4.27 2.52 -19.18
N VAL A 215 -3.14 2.56 -18.49
CA VAL A 215 -1.79 2.34 -19.07
C VAL A 215 -1.19 0.99 -18.69
N ALA A 216 -1.70 0.35 -17.65
CA ALA A 216 -1.33 -1.02 -17.28
C ALA A 216 -2.56 -1.78 -16.74
N GLY A 217 -2.40 -3.07 -16.50
CA GLY A 217 -3.44 -3.99 -16.06
C GLY A 217 -2.92 -5.10 -15.13
N PRO A 218 -3.78 -6.07 -14.78
CA PRO A 218 -3.38 -7.26 -14.03
C PRO A 218 -2.23 -8.05 -14.68
N ALA A 219 -2.19 -8.10 -16.02
CA ALA A 219 -1.15 -8.81 -16.76
C ALA A 219 0.23 -8.16 -16.60
N GLU A 220 0.33 -6.83 -16.74
CA GLU A 220 1.58 -6.08 -16.52
C GLU A 220 2.02 -6.16 -15.06
N LEU A 221 1.08 -6.14 -14.11
CA LEU A 221 1.38 -6.36 -12.70
C LEU A 221 1.95 -7.76 -12.44
N ALA A 222 1.39 -8.80 -13.08
CA ALA A 222 1.90 -10.16 -12.98
C ALA A 222 3.32 -10.28 -13.56
N ALA A 223 3.55 -9.77 -14.77
CA ALA A 223 4.86 -9.76 -15.40
C ALA A 223 5.89 -8.98 -14.58
N GLY A 224 5.50 -7.83 -14.01
CA GLY A 224 6.34 -7.04 -13.11
C GLY A 224 6.69 -7.79 -11.82
N ARG A 225 5.72 -8.48 -11.20
CA ARG A 225 5.96 -9.33 -10.01
C ARG A 225 6.98 -10.43 -10.28
N ASP A 226 6.89 -11.06 -11.44
CA ASP A 226 7.82 -12.13 -11.82
C ASP A 226 9.21 -11.58 -12.11
N ALA A 227 9.30 -10.43 -12.77
CA ALA A 227 10.57 -9.75 -13.01
C ALA A 227 11.24 -9.28 -11.71
N VAL A 228 10.49 -8.69 -10.77
CA VAL A 228 10.98 -8.29 -9.44
C VAL A 228 11.52 -9.49 -8.66
N ARG A 229 10.90 -10.67 -8.77
CA ARG A 229 11.39 -11.90 -8.13
C ARG A 229 12.77 -12.33 -8.65
N GLN A 230 13.12 -11.99 -9.90
CA GLN A 230 14.40 -12.32 -10.52
C GLN A 230 15.50 -11.25 -10.29
N VAL A 231 15.19 -10.13 -9.63
CA VAL A 231 16.20 -9.12 -9.27
C VAL A 231 17.25 -9.73 -8.34
N LEU A 232 18.51 -9.60 -8.73
CA LEU A 232 19.66 -10.14 -8.01
C LEU A 232 19.90 -9.37 -6.70
N VAL A 233 20.22 -10.10 -5.64
CA VAL A 233 20.60 -9.52 -4.35
C VAL A 233 21.85 -10.23 -3.87
N ALA A 234 22.94 -9.47 -3.70
CA ALA A 234 24.20 -9.98 -3.19
C ALA A 234 24.12 -10.22 -1.68
N ASP A 235 24.92 -11.15 -1.16
CA ASP A 235 24.92 -11.52 0.25
C ASP A 235 25.29 -10.33 1.16
N GLU A 236 26.14 -9.42 0.66
CA GLU A 236 26.52 -8.19 1.35
C GLU A 236 25.33 -7.25 1.55
N VAL A 237 24.40 -7.20 0.58
CA VAL A 237 23.16 -6.41 0.70
C VAL A 237 22.19 -7.07 1.69
N LEU A 238 22.13 -8.40 1.71
CA LEU A 238 21.35 -9.13 2.72
C LEU A 238 21.91 -8.86 4.13
N GLY A 239 23.23 -8.91 4.28
CA GLY A 239 23.92 -8.53 5.52
C GLY A 239 23.59 -7.10 5.94
N TYR A 240 23.66 -6.14 5.02
CA TYR A 240 23.32 -4.74 5.28
C TYR A 240 21.88 -4.54 5.77
N ILE A 241 20.90 -5.25 5.19
CA ILE A 241 19.50 -5.23 5.66
C ILE A 241 19.40 -5.76 7.09
N VAL A 242 20.10 -6.86 7.40
CA VAL A 242 20.12 -7.46 8.74
C VAL A 242 20.76 -6.51 9.73
N ASP A 243 21.86 -5.84 9.37
CA ASP A 243 22.56 -4.89 10.23
C ASP A 243 21.70 -3.66 10.55
N ILE A 244 20.99 -3.11 9.56
CA ILE A 244 20.01 -2.03 9.78
C ILE A 244 18.94 -2.48 10.79
N VAL A 245 18.31 -3.63 10.54
CA VAL A 245 17.25 -4.14 11.40
C VAL A 245 17.78 -4.48 12.80
N GLY A 246 18.99 -5.05 12.90
CA GLY A 246 19.69 -5.33 14.15
C GLY A 246 19.93 -4.06 14.96
N ALA A 247 20.41 -2.99 14.32
CA ALA A 247 20.62 -1.70 14.95
C ALA A 247 19.32 -1.09 15.51
N THR A 248 18.16 -1.32 14.88
CA THR A 248 16.86 -0.89 15.46
C THR A 248 16.52 -1.64 16.74
N ARG A 249 16.92 -2.91 16.89
CA ARG A 249 16.63 -3.73 18.08
C ARG A 249 17.55 -3.40 19.26
N SER A 250 18.75 -2.89 18.98
CA SER A 250 19.71 -2.46 20.00
C SER A 250 19.65 -0.96 20.30
N SER A 251 18.84 -0.19 19.57
CA SER A 251 18.76 1.26 19.74
C SER A 251 18.17 1.63 21.11
N PRO A 252 18.84 2.46 21.92
CA PRO A 252 18.31 2.89 23.21
C PRO A 252 17.05 3.75 23.07
N ALA A 253 16.87 4.42 21.92
CA ALA A 253 15.68 5.25 21.65
C ALA A 253 14.41 4.43 21.37
N LEU A 254 14.55 3.12 21.11
CA LEU A 254 13.42 2.25 20.74
C LEU A 254 13.05 1.29 21.88
N GLN A 255 11.76 1.21 22.14
CA GLN A 255 11.16 0.18 22.99
C GLN A 255 10.97 -1.12 22.20
N LEU A 256 10.62 -1.01 20.91
CA LEU A 256 10.46 -2.12 19.99
C LEU A 256 11.22 -1.82 18.68
N GLY A 257 12.12 -2.72 18.30
CA GLY A 257 12.81 -2.69 17.01
C GLY A 257 12.11 -3.54 15.95
N VAL A 258 12.64 -3.50 14.73
CA VAL A 258 12.03 -4.12 13.55
C VAL A 258 12.04 -5.66 13.63
N SER A 259 10.91 -6.28 13.31
CA SER A 259 10.74 -7.74 13.26
C SER A 259 11.49 -8.39 12.07
N PRO A 260 11.71 -9.73 12.07
CA PRO A 260 12.21 -10.42 10.86
C PRO A 260 11.30 -10.22 9.64
N ARG A 261 9.97 -10.10 9.85
CA ARG A 261 9.02 -9.74 8.79
C ARG A 261 9.36 -8.37 8.19
N GLY A 262 9.73 -7.38 9.00
CA GLY A 262 10.22 -6.09 8.52
C GLY A 262 11.49 -6.17 7.68
N ALA A 263 12.43 -7.07 7.99
CA ALA A 263 13.62 -7.31 7.16
C ALA A 263 13.24 -7.87 5.77
N THR A 264 12.34 -8.87 5.74
CA THR A 264 11.85 -9.44 4.47
C THR A 264 11.04 -8.43 3.65
N ALA A 265 10.28 -7.56 4.32
CA ALA A 265 9.57 -6.45 3.68
C ALA A 265 10.55 -5.47 3.04
N LEU A 266 11.63 -5.10 3.74
CA LEU A 266 12.64 -4.17 3.22
C LEU A 266 13.37 -4.74 2.00
N LEU A 267 13.68 -6.04 2.03
CA LEU A 267 14.25 -6.73 0.87
C LEU A 267 13.30 -6.68 -0.35
N ALA A 268 12.02 -7.01 -0.15
CA ALA A 268 11.03 -7.03 -1.22
C ALA A 268 10.81 -5.63 -1.84
N THR A 269 10.73 -4.60 -0.98
CA THR A 269 10.55 -3.22 -1.44
C THR A 269 11.81 -2.69 -2.14
N ALA A 270 13.01 -3.01 -1.64
CA ALA A 270 14.27 -2.65 -2.30
C ALA A 270 14.42 -3.32 -3.69
N ARG A 271 14.05 -4.60 -3.85
CA ARG A 271 14.02 -5.26 -5.17
C ARG A 271 13.08 -4.57 -6.14
N SER A 272 11.87 -4.23 -5.67
CA SER A 272 10.87 -3.54 -6.49
C SER A 272 11.36 -2.15 -6.90
N TRP A 273 11.99 -1.43 -5.99
CA TRP A 273 12.59 -0.12 -6.25
C TRP A 273 13.73 -0.20 -7.27
N ALA A 274 14.64 -1.17 -7.13
CA ALA A 274 15.73 -1.39 -8.08
C ALA A 274 15.20 -1.67 -9.49
N TRP A 275 14.20 -2.54 -9.61
CA TRP A 275 13.58 -2.90 -10.88
C TRP A 275 12.87 -1.73 -11.56
N LEU A 276 12.07 -0.97 -10.82
CA LEU A 276 11.43 0.26 -11.32
C LEU A 276 12.46 1.32 -11.71
N SER A 277 13.62 1.33 -11.06
CA SER A 277 14.77 2.19 -11.41
C SER A 277 15.57 1.70 -12.63
N GLY A 278 15.12 0.64 -13.31
CA GLY A 278 15.78 0.12 -14.50
C GLY A 278 16.87 -0.92 -14.23
N ARG A 279 17.13 -1.28 -12.97
CA ARG A 279 18.22 -2.18 -12.57
C ARG A 279 17.71 -3.59 -12.27
N ASN A 280 18.53 -4.59 -12.57
CA ASN A 280 18.27 -6.01 -12.27
C ASN A 280 19.04 -6.53 -11.05
N TYR A 281 19.61 -5.64 -10.24
CA TYR A 281 20.28 -5.93 -8.97
C TYR A 281 19.98 -4.84 -7.94
N VAL A 282 19.94 -5.21 -6.66
CA VAL A 282 19.73 -4.28 -5.55
C VAL A 282 21.05 -3.66 -5.10
N THR A 283 21.05 -2.36 -4.83
CA THR A 283 22.16 -1.64 -4.18
C THR A 283 21.79 -1.24 -2.75
N PRO A 284 22.79 -0.90 -1.90
CA PRO A 284 22.51 -0.35 -0.57
C PRO A 284 21.67 0.93 -0.59
N ASP A 285 21.75 1.73 -1.65
CA ASP A 285 20.93 2.94 -1.79
C ASP A 285 19.44 2.63 -1.99
N ASP A 286 19.12 1.49 -2.63
CA ASP A 286 17.73 1.02 -2.76
C ASP A 286 17.16 0.63 -1.40
N VAL A 287 17.98 -0.03 -0.57
CA VAL A 287 17.65 -0.38 0.81
C VAL A 287 17.40 0.89 1.62
N LYS A 288 18.28 1.91 1.52
CA LYS A 288 18.10 3.19 2.21
C LYS A 288 16.84 3.93 1.75
N ALA A 289 16.59 3.98 0.44
CA ALA A 289 15.41 4.65 -0.12
C ALA A 289 14.11 4.04 0.41
N MET A 290 14.07 2.70 0.58
CA MET A 290 12.89 1.99 1.07
C MET A 290 12.82 1.82 2.59
N ALA A 291 13.90 2.12 3.32
CA ALA A 291 13.97 1.92 4.77
C ALA A 291 12.89 2.69 5.52
N ARG A 292 12.74 4.00 5.28
CA ARG A 292 11.72 4.79 5.99
C ARG A 292 10.28 4.32 5.73
N PRO A 293 9.78 4.25 4.49
CA PRO A 293 8.39 3.87 4.25
C PRO A 293 8.11 2.41 4.64
N THR A 294 9.13 1.56 4.70
CA THR A 294 8.98 0.16 5.13
C THR A 294 9.07 0.02 6.65
N LEU A 295 9.93 0.76 7.37
CA LEU A 295 10.25 0.45 8.76
C LEU A 295 9.57 1.35 9.79
N ARG A 296 9.10 2.55 9.42
CA ARG A 296 8.59 3.56 10.37
C ARG A 296 7.45 3.11 11.28
N HIS A 297 6.61 2.19 10.82
CA HIS A 297 5.48 1.63 11.58
C HIS A 297 5.81 0.30 12.25
N ARG A 298 7.07 -0.13 12.16
CA ARG A 298 7.62 -1.37 12.74
C ARG A 298 8.59 -1.08 13.88
N VAL A 299 8.69 0.18 14.29
CA VAL A 299 9.51 0.63 15.42
C VAL A 299 8.62 1.40 16.38
N MET A 300 8.90 1.27 17.67
CA MET A 300 8.19 2.00 18.72
C MET A 300 9.22 2.76 19.55
N LEU A 301 9.06 4.08 19.64
CA LEU A 301 9.91 4.92 20.46
C LEU A 301 9.67 4.59 21.94
N ARG A 302 10.70 4.80 22.76
CA ARG A 302 10.50 4.89 24.21
C ARG A 302 9.85 6.23 24.56
N PRO A 303 9.03 6.29 25.61
CA PRO A 303 8.40 7.54 26.04
C PRO A 303 9.42 8.67 26.29
N GLU A 304 10.60 8.35 26.83
CA GLU A 304 11.65 9.34 27.10
C GLU A 304 12.18 9.97 25.81
N ALA A 305 12.41 9.15 24.77
CA ALA A 305 12.89 9.64 23.48
C ALA A 305 11.82 10.49 22.76
N GLU A 306 10.55 10.11 22.88
CA GLU A 306 9.44 10.88 22.31
C GLU A 306 9.30 12.25 22.99
N LEU A 307 9.48 12.34 24.31
CA LEU A 307 9.50 13.60 25.06
C LEU A 307 10.67 14.52 24.65
N GLU A 308 11.79 13.95 24.24
CA GLU A 308 12.95 14.67 23.68
C GLU A 308 12.75 15.10 22.21
N GLY A 309 11.58 14.79 21.62
CA GLY A 309 11.23 15.15 20.25
C GLY A 309 11.77 14.17 19.19
N ALA A 310 12.22 12.98 19.59
CA ALA A 310 12.61 11.95 18.63
C ALA A 310 11.38 11.51 17.81
N THR A 311 11.61 11.20 16.54
CA THR A 311 10.60 10.64 15.64
C THR A 311 11.08 9.29 15.10
N PRO A 312 10.17 8.37 14.72
CA PRO A 312 10.56 7.11 14.10
C PRO A 312 11.47 7.30 12.89
N ASP A 313 11.12 8.26 12.01
CA ASP A 313 11.94 8.59 10.83
C ASP A 313 13.33 9.13 11.23
N GLY A 314 13.42 10.00 12.25
CA GLY A 314 14.70 10.55 12.71
C GLY A 314 15.63 9.49 13.33
N VAL A 315 15.07 8.56 14.10
CA VAL A 315 15.84 7.42 14.65
C VAL A 315 16.32 6.51 13.52
N LEU A 316 15.45 6.21 12.54
CA LEU A 316 15.82 5.41 11.37
C LEU A 316 16.93 6.09 10.56
N ASP A 317 16.89 7.41 10.37
CA ASP A 317 17.97 8.15 9.70
C ASP A 317 19.31 8.05 10.41
N GLY A 318 19.31 8.19 11.75
CA GLY A 318 20.51 8.00 12.56
C GLY A 318 21.09 6.58 12.43
N ILE A 319 20.23 5.57 12.33
CA ILE A 319 20.64 4.18 12.10
C ILE A 319 21.23 4.02 10.69
N LEU A 320 20.55 4.51 9.65
CA LEU A 320 21.01 4.40 8.26
C LEU A 320 22.33 5.13 8.01
N ALA A 321 22.61 6.19 8.78
CA ALA A 321 23.88 6.92 8.74
C ALA A 321 25.02 6.20 9.50
N SER A 322 24.69 5.42 10.53
CA SER A 322 25.70 4.76 11.38
C SER A 322 26.07 3.35 10.93
N VAL A 323 25.15 2.61 10.31
CA VAL A 323 25.42 1.26 9.80
C VAL A 323 26.34 1.35 8.57
N PRO A 324 27.52 0.69 8.59
CA PRO A 324 28.45 0.72 7.45
C PRO A 324 27.81 0.17 6.19
N VAL A 325 27.98 0.91 5.08
CA VAL A 325 27.53 0.46 3.76
C VAL A 325 28.54 -0.58 3.24
N PRO A 326 28.10 -1.76 2.77
CA PRO A 326 28.99 -2.73 2.16
C PRO A 326 29.66 -2.14 0.92
N ARG A 327 30.91 -2.54 0.65
CA ARG A 327 31.69 -2.10 -0.51
C ARG A 327 31.42 -2.95 -1.73
#